data_AF-A0A0Q8B1G5-F1
#
_entry.id   AF-A0A0Q8B1G5-F1
#
_cell.length_a   1.000
_cell.length_b   1.000
_cell.length_c   1.000
_cell.angle_alpha   90.00
_cell.angle_beta   90.00
_cell.angle_gamma   90.00
#
_symmetry.space_group_name_H-M   'P 1'
#
loop_
_entity.id
_entity.type
_entity.pdbx_description
1 polymer ?
#
loop_
_entity_poly.entity_id
_entity_poly.type
_entity_poly.pdbx_seq_one_letter_code
_entity_poly.pdbx_strand_id
1 'polypeptide(L)'
;MTRQDASPRKRTPAQKPERGPAAHTVPGLAARKAAARLLAAIVDARTSLDGLTDNEHGHPQYMALDMRDRALVRAILATALRYRVTIGALISRRLDKPLPANATVLAHILHVAAAQILFLDIPDSAAVDLAVTHAKSDPRTVRFSGLVNAVLRALARAKETELPKTLAATDDAPDWFRACLTQAYGAETTRAILAAHRLEAPVDITVKTGPQMWAERLGGIVLPTGSIRLERLSAPITELPGFEDGTWWVQDTAASLPARLLGDLNGLRVADLCAAPGGKTAQLVLAGAKVTAVDTSKSRLARLQQNLDRLGLSAEVVQADLLKLEPQHLFDAVLLDAPCSSTGTVRRHPDVPWTKTPDDIAKLADLQRRLLAKAVTLTKPGGAIVFSNCSLDPLEGEDLLTAFLAETPTVRLESISSSEVPGIAPFITAQGTLRTTPAGLALSSASLSGLDGFFAARLRKVDKPQ
;
A
#
# COMPACT_ATOMS: atom_id res chain seq x y z
N MET A 1 -29.44 -77.67 25.99
CA MET A 1 -29.95 -77.00 27.21
C MET A 1 -29.02 -75.83 27.54
N THR A 2 -29.57 -74.61 27.41
CA THR A 2 -29.25 -73.37 28.17
C THR A 2 -27.78 -72.95 28.36
N ARG A 3 -27.27 -71.99 27.56
CA ARG A 3 -27.22 -70.51 27.77
C ARG A 3 -26.38 -70.06 28.97
N GLN A 4 -25.30 -69.32 28.71
CA GLN A 4 -25.18 -67.89 29.09
C GLN A 4 -23.98 -67.23 28.41
N ASP A 5 -24.28 -66.20 27.60
CA ASP A 5 -23.36 -65.23 27.04
C ASP A 5 -22.74 -64.36 28.14
N ALA A 6 -21.42 -64.16 28.10
CA ALA A 6 -20.73 -63.11 28.85
C ALA A 6 -19.78 -62.35 27.93
N SER A 7 -20.08 -61.06 27.77
CA SER A 7 -19.46 -60.07 26.90
C SER A 7 -18.00 -59.75 27.29
N PRO A 8 -17.09 -59.45 26.34
CA PRO A 8 -15.69 -59.16 26.65
C PRO A 8 -15.49 -57.72 27.17
N ARG A 9 -14.71 -57.59 28.24
CA ARG A 9 -14.34 -56.33 28.91
C ARG A 9 -13.68 -55.33 27.93
N LYS A 10 -14.27 -54.14 27.82
CA LYS A 10 -13.70 -52.96 27.13
C LYS A 10 -12.41 -52.51 27.84
N ARG A 11 -11.31 -52.40 27.08
CA ARG A 11 -10.07 -51.74 27.50
C ARG A 11 -10.30 -50.22 27.53
N THR A 12 -10.04 -49.61 28.68
CA THR A 12 -9.98 -48.14 28.86
C THR A 12 -8.80 -47.58 28.05
N PRO A 13 -8.97 -46.54 27.22
CA PRO A 13 -7.83 -45.90 26.56
C PRO A 13 -7.04 -45.09 27.58
N ALA A 14 -5.71 -45.21 27.53
CA ALA A 14 -4.78 -44.44 28.33
C ALA A 14 -4.98 -42.93 28.11
N GLN A 15 -5.12 -42.18 29.21
CA GLN A 15 -5.10 -40.72 29.20
C GLN A 15 -3.74 -40.23 28.67
N LYS A 16 -3.79 -39.43 27.60
CA LYS A 16 -2.65 -38.63 27.14
C LYS A 16 -2.25 -37.65 28.25
N PRO A 17 -0.96 -37.38 28.46
CA PRO A 17 -0.53 -36.44 29.48
C PRO A 17 -1.02 -35.04 29.11
N GLU A 18 -1.74 -34.42 30.05
CA GLU A 18 -2.16 -33.03 30.00
C GLU A 18 -0.96 -32.12 29.75
N ARG A 19 -1.11 -31.23 28.77
CA ARG A 19 -0.14 -30.17 28.49
C ARG A 19 0.00 -29.31 29.75
N GLY A 20 1.25 -29.10 30.18
CA GLY A 20 1.61 -28.30 31.34
C GLY A 20 1.08 -26.85 31.32
N PRO A 21 1.23 -26.14 32.44
CA PRO A 21 0.47 -24.93 32.76
C PRO A 21 0.76 -23.81 31.76
N ALA A 22 -0.28 -23.05 31.42
CA ALA A 22 -0.21 -21.87 30.57
C ALA A 22 0.91 -20.94 31.06
N ALA A 23 1.95 -20.77 30.24
CA ALA A 23 2.98 -19.78 30.47
C ALA A 23 2.29 -18.43 30.65
N HIS A 24 2.53 -17.76 31.78
CA HIS A 24 2.03 -16.42 32.08
C HIS A 24 2.24 -15.51 30.87
N THR A 25 1.17 -15.23 30.12
CA THR A 25 1.24 -14.38 28.94
C THR A 25 1.28 -12.93 29.42
N VAL A 26 2.46 -12.34 29.49
CA VAL A 26 2.62 -10.91 29.78
C VAL A 26 1.79 -10.13 28.75
N PRO A 27 0.80 -9.33 29.16
CA PRO A 27 -0.09 -8.63 28.24
C PRO A 27 0.69 -7.81 27.21
N GLY A 28 0.31 -7.92 25.95
CA GLY A 28 0.94 -7.19 24.84
C GLY A 28 2.34 -7.67 24.43
N LEU A 29 2.97 -8.63 25.14
CA LEU A 29 4.27 -9.18 24.74
C LEU A 29 4.19 -9.92 23.40
N ALA A 30 3.10 -10.66 23.17
CA ALA A 30 2.86 -11.41 21.93
C ALA A 30 2.86 -10.46 20.71
N ALA A 31 2.17 -9.32 20.81
CA ALA A 31 2.16 -8.28 19.79
C ALA A 31 3.57 -7.76 19.46
N ARG A 32 4.39 -7.44 20.46
CA ARG A 32 5.77 -6.92 20.21
C ARG A 32 6.69 -8.00 19.64
N LYS A 33 6.50 -9.27 20.03
CA LYS A 33 7.20 -10.42 19.43
C LYS A 33 6.84 -10.58 17.96
N ALA A 34 5.54 -10.53 17.64
CA ALA A 34 5.07 -10.56 16.26
C ALA A 34 5.65 -9.38 15.47
N ALA A 35 5.54 -8.14 15.98
CA ALA A 35 6.07 -6.96 15.29
C ALA A 35 7.57 -7.07 14.97
N ALA A 36 8.42 -7.52 15.91
CA ALA A 36 9.85 -7.65 15.62
C ALA A 36 10.15 -8.74 14.59
N ARG A 37 9.40 -9.85 14.62
CA ARG A 37 9.54 -10.93 13.64
C ARG A 37 9.08 -10.49 12.24
N LEU A 38 7.97 -9.77 12.18
CA LEU A 38 7.42 -9.23 10.94
C LEU A 38 8.34 -8.15 10.37
N LEU A 39 8.90 -7.27 11.21
CA LEU A 39 9.90 -6.29 10.77
C LEU A 39 11.12 -6.96 10.14
N ALA A 40 11.59 -8.07 10.72
CA ALA A 40 12.66 -8.88 10.14
C ALA A 40 12.27 -9.47 8.77
N ALA A 41 11.06 -10.01 8.65
CA ALA A 41 10.56 -10.53 7.37
C ALA A 41 10.44 -9.43 6.29
N ILE A 42 10.07 -8.22 6.68
CA ILE A 42 9.95 -7.08 5.77
C ILE A 42 11.32 -6.60 5.31
N VAL A 43 12.21 -6.31 6.25
CA VAL A 43 13.49 -5.65 5.94
C VAL A 43 14.53 -6.64 5.41
N ASP A 44 14.63 -7.82 6.03
CA ASP A 44 15.70 -8.77 5.72
C ASP A 44 15.28 -9.74 4.61
N ALA A 45 14.01 -10.19 4.62
CA ALA A 45 13.47 -11.11 3.63
C ALA A 45 12.60 -10.43 2.55
N ARG A 46 12.52 -9.08 2.55
CA ARG A 46 11.82 -8.28 1.53
C ARG A 46 10.36 -8.67 1.29
N THR A 47 9.67 -9.11 2.35
CA THR A 47 8.26 -9.51 2.28
C THR A 47 7.34 -8.32 2.53
N SER A 48 6.21 -8.20 1.83
CA SER A 48 5.29 -7.07 1.99
C SER A 48 4.61 -7.03 3.36
N LEU A 49 4.45 -5.82 3.91
CA LEU A 49 3.74 -5.56 5.16
C LEU A 49 2.28 -6.03 5.08
N ASP A 50 1.59 -5.67 4.00
CA ASP A 50 0.19 -6.05 3.79
C ASP A 50 0.01 -7.56 3.71
N GLY A 51 0.90 -8.26 3.00
CA GLY A 51 0.86 -9.71 2.91
C GLY A 51 1.07 -10.38 4.26
N LEU A 52 1.98 -9.84 5.10
CA LEU A 52 2.24 -10.38 6.44
C LEU A 52 1.14 -10.05 7.46
N THR A 53 0.37 -8.99 7.23
CA THR A 53 -0.65 -8.47 8.16
C THR A 53 -2.08 -8.62 7.63
N ASP A 54 -2.29 -9.49 6.65
CA ASP A 54 -3.63 -9.89 6.20
C ASP A 54 -4.33 -10.72 7.30
N ASN A 55 -5.62 -10.48 7.50
CA ASN A 55 -6.39 -11.10 8.59
C ASN A 55 -6.70 -12.59 8.36
N GLU A 56 -6.64 -13.04 7.12
CA GLU A 56 -7.03 -14.39 6.68
C GLU A 56 -5.84 -15.21 6.16
N HIS A 57 -4.89 -14.54 5.52
CA HIS A 57 -3.75 -15.18 4.84
C HIS A 57 -2.39 -14.65 5.33
N GLY A 58 -2.38 -13.87 6.42
CA GLY A 58 -1.18 -13.26 6.97
C GLY A 58 -0.23 -14.21 7.68
N HIS A 59 0.79 -13.65 8.32
CA HIS A 59 1.75 -14.44 9.08
C HIS A 59 1.05 -15.14 10.26
N PRO A 60 1.33 -16.44 10.54
CA PRO A 60 0.59 -17.19 11.57
C PRO A 60 0.59 -16.55 12.96
N GLN A 61 1.70 -15.93 13.37
CA GLN A 61 1.78 -15.22 14.65
C GLN A 61 0.96 -13.93 14.70
N TYR A 62 0.68 -13.31 13.56
CA TYR A 62 -0.21 -12.15 13.48
C TYR A 62 -1.66 -12.59 13.57
N MET A 63 -2.04 -13.64 12.83
CA MET A 63 -3.39 -14.20 12.87
C MET A 63 -3.76 -14.81 14.23
N ALA A 64 -2.78 -15.26 15.01
CA ALA A 64 -3.02 -15.75 16.37
C ALA A 64 -3.38 -14.64 17.38
N LEU A 65 -3.18 -13.37 17.04
CA LEU A 65 -3.51 -12.23 17.90
C LEU A 65 -4.98 -11.82 17.75
N ASP A 66 -5.52 -11.20 18.80
CA ASP A 66 -6.81 -10.51 18.73
C ASP A 66 -6.73 -9.24 17.87
N MET A 67 -7.89 -8.66 17.53
CA MET A 67 -7.96 -7.50 16.64
C MET A 67 -7.26 -6.24 17.20
N ARG A 68 -7.20 -6.08 18.52
CA ARG A 68 -6.55 -4.94 19.16
C ARG A 68 -5.02 -5.05 19.03
N ASP A 69 -4.48 -6.23 19.33
CA ASP A 69 -3.05 -6.52 19.20
C ASP A 69 -2.61 -6.52 17.72
N ARG A 70 -3.48 -6.97 16.80
CA ARG A 70 -3.26 -6.84 15.35
C ARG A 70 -3.15 -5.39 14.89
N ALA A 71 -4.04 -4.52 15.37
CA ALA A 71 -3.97 -3.08 15.08
C ALA A 71 -2.68 -2.46 15.63
N LEU A 72 -2.31 -2.81 16.86
CA LEU A 72 -1.06 -2.37 17.47
C LEU A 72 0.18 -2.81 16.69
N VAL A 73 0.24 -4.07 16.22
CA VAL A 73 1.35 -4.56 15.40
C VAL A 73 1.48 -3.76 14.12
N ARG A 74 0.37 -3.48 13.42
CA ARG A 74 0.38 -2.65 12.21
C ARG A 74 0.87 -1.23 12.48
N ALA A 75 0.40 -0.60 13.56
CA ALA A 75 0.85 0.73 13.96
C ALA A 75 2.35 0.77 14.26
N ILE A 76 2.87 -0.20 15.01
CA ILE A 76 4.31 -0.33 15.31
C ILE A 76 5.12 -0.51 14.03
N LEU A 77 4.72 -1.43 13.15
CA LEU A 77 5.45 -1.73 11.93
C LEU A 77 5.49 -0.53 10.98
N ALA A 78 4.33 0.09 10.73
CA ALA A 78 4.23 1.26 9.86
C ALA A 78 5.13 2.40 10.37
N THR A 79 5.09 2.69 11.67
CA THR A 79 5.93 3.71 12.30
C THR A 79 7.42 3.35 12.25
N ALA A 80 7.78 2.10 12.56
CA ALA A 80 9.17 1.66 12.55
C ALA A 80 9.81 1.73 11.16
N LEU A 81 9.03 1.46 10.10
CA LEU A 81 9.47 1.56 8.71
C LEU A 81 9.54 3.03 8.23
N ARG A 82 8.54 3.83 8.60
CA ARG A 82 8.43 5.25 8.23
C ARG A 82 9.54 6.11 8.82
N TYR A 83 10.02 5.78 10.03
CA TYR A 83 11.08 6.51 10.72
C TYR A 83 12.36 5.68 10.90
N ARG A 84 12.58 4.70 10.02
CA ARG A 84 13.64 3.70 10.21
C ARG A 84 15.04 4.30 10.31
N VAL A 85 15.35 5.30 9.48
CA VAL A 85 16.67 5.97 9.49
C VAL A 85 16.83 6.82 10.75
N THR A 86 15.78 7.59 11.08
CA THR A 86 15.73 8.42 12.29
C THR A 86 15.92 7.58 13.55
N ILE A 87 15.17 6.48 13.67
CA ILE A 87 15.26 5.53 14.79
C ILE A 87 16.67 4.93 14.87
N GLY A 88 17.21 4.48 13.74
CA GLY A 88 18.56 3.92 13.66
C GLY A 88 19.64 4.91 14.11
N ALA A 89 19.55 6.17 13.68
CA ALA A 89 20.47 7.24 14.10
C ALA A 89 20.39 7.50 15.61
N LEU A 90 19.17 7.56 16.17
CA LEU A 90 18.99 7.76 17.60
C LEU A 90 19.56 6.58 18.40
N ILE A 91 19.27 5.33 18.02
CA ILE A 91 19.83 4.14 18.67
C ILE A 91 21.35 4.16 18.61
N SER A 92 21.93 4.45 17.44
CA SER A 92 23.39 4.39 17.23
C SER A 92 24.15 5.35 18.14
N ARG A 93 23.60 6.54 18.42
CA ARG A 93 24.20 7.51 19.36
C ARG A 93 24.28 7.01 20.82
N ARG A 94 23.56 5.94 21.17
CA ARG A 94 23.55 5.34 22.52
C ARG A 94 24.39 4.07 22.59
N LEU A 95 25.13 3.76 21.54
CA LEU A 95 25.99 2.59 21.46
C LEU A 95 27.44 3.06 21.30
N ASP A 96 28.32 2.64 22.22
CA ASP A 96 29.75 2.92 22.11
C ASP A 96 30.38 2.21 20.90
N LYS A 97 29.81 1.05 20.53
CA LYS A 97 30.19 0.25 19.37
C LYS A 97 28.94 -0.16 18.61
N PRO A 98 28.98 -0.18 17.26
CA PRO A 98 27.87 -0.71 16.47
C PRO A 98 27.46 -2.12 16.91
N LEU A 99 26.18 -2.44 16.75
CA LEU A 99 25.72 -3.82 16.99
C LEU A 99 26.45 -4.78 16.03
N PRO A 100 26.79 -6.00 16.47
CA PRO A 100 27.35 -7.01 15.59
C PRO A 100 26.43 -7.25 14.37
N ALA A 101 27.01 -7.44 13.18
CA ALA A 101 26.24 -7.61 11.95
C ALA A 101 25.22 -8.77 12.01
N ASN A 102 25.53 -9.82 12.78
CA ASN A 102 24.65 -10.96 12.99
C ASN A 102 23.59 -10.76 14.10
N ALA A 103 23.57 -9.62 14.79
CA ALA A 103 22.60 -9.31 15.84
C ALA A 103 21.31 -8.68 15.28
N THR A 104 20.83 -9.14 14.13
CA THR A 104 19.65 -8.58 13.43
C THR A 104 18.39 -8.65 14.30
N VAL A 105 18.18 -9.76 15.01
CA VAL A 105 17.05 -9.92 15.95
C VAL A 105 17.05 -8.84 17.03
N LEU A 106 18.22 -8.52 17.58
CA LEU A 106 18.36 -7.45 18.58
C LEU A 106 18.03 -6.08 17.97
N ALA A 107 18.53 -5.81 16.76
CA ALA A 107 18.24 -4.56 16.05
C ALA A 107 16.74 -4.36 15.82
N HIS A 108 16.00 -5.41 15.44
CA HIS A 108 14.55 -5.36 15.24
C HIS A 108 13.78 -5.14 16.54
N ILE A 109 14.20 -5.78 17.65
CA ILE A 109 13.62 -5.52 18.98
C ILE A 109 13.79 -4.04 19.36
N LEU A 110 14.98 -3.48 19.15
CA LEU A 110 15.26 -2.08 19.46
C LEU A 110 14.43 -1.13 18.58
N HIS A 111 14.31 -1.40 17.28
CA HIS A 111 13.50 -0.56 16.38
C HIS A 111 12.02 -0.59 16.75
N VAL A 112 11.47 -1.77 17.04
CA VAL A 112 10.07 -1.92 17.48
C VAL A 112 9.81 -1.17 18.79
N ALA A 113 10.72 -1.25 19.76
CA ALA A 113 10.57 -0.55 21.03
C ALA A 113 10.77 0.97 20.89
N ALA A 114 11.76 1.40 20.11
CA ALA A 114 12.03 2.80 19.84
C ALA A 114 10.87 3.47 19.09
N ALA A 115 10.27 2.80 18.10
CA ALA A 115 9.09 3.31 17.39
C ALA A 115 7.94 3.62 18.35
N GLN A 116 7.72 2.76 19.36
CA GLN A 116 6.71 2.98 20.38
C GLN A 116 7.04 4.20 21.27
N ILE A 117 8.28 4.27 21.78
CA ILE A 117 8.73 5.35 22.68
C ILE A 117 8.70 6.73 22.02
N LEU A 118 9.06 6.79 20.73
CA LEU A 118 9.29 8.04 20.01
C LEU A 118 8.06 8.60 19.30
N PHE A 119 7.14 7.75 18.86
CA PHE A 119 6.10 8.15 17.91
C PHE A 119 4.70 7.61 18.20
N LEU A 120 4.54 6.70 19.17
CA LEU A 120 3.23 6.15 19.55
C LEU A 120 2.87 6.58 20.96
N ASP A 121 1.56 6.67 21.22
CA ASP A 121 1.04 6.97 22.55
C ASP A 121 1.05 5.71 23.44
N ILE A 122 2.26 5.26 23.80
CA ILE A 122 2.49 4.08 24.64
C ILE A 122 3.44 4.48 25.78
N PRO A 123 3.11 4.15 27.05
CA PRO A 123 3.99 4.47 28.16
C PRO A 123 5.42 3.93 27.96
N ASP A 124 6.42 4.80 28.12
CA ASP A 124 7.83 4.47 27.89
C ASP A 124 8.27 3.25 28.71
N SER A 125 7.84 3.15 29.97
CA SER A 125 8.12 2.01 30.85
C SER A 125 7.60 0.69 30.27
N ALA A 126 6.38 0.68 29.73
CA ALA A 126 5.80 -0.51 29.12
C ALA A 126 6.56 -0.94 27.85
N ALA A 127 6.94 0.02 27.00
CA ALA A 127 7.73 -0.27 25.80
C ALA A 127 9.11 -0.85 26.14
N VAL A 128 9.77 -0.30 27.16
CA VAL A 128 11.06 -0.77 27.68
C VAL A 128 10.93 -2.17 28.27
N ASP A 129 10.02 -2.38 29.23
CA ASP A 129 9.91 -3.62 29.99
C ASP A 129 9.51 -4.80 29.10
N LEU A 130 8.61 -4.58 28.13
CA LEU A 130 8.23 -5.61 27.15
C LEU A 130 9.38 -5.93 26.19
N ALA A 131 10.18 -4.94 25.78
CA ALA A 131 11.35 -5.18 24.94
C ALA A 131 12.45 -5.97 25.67
N VAL A 132 12.69 -5.65 26.95
CA VAL A 132 13.63 -6.39 27.81
C VAL A 132 13.14 -7.82 28.04
N THR A 133 11.84 -7.98 28.32
CA THR A 133 11.21 -9.31 28.48
C THR A 133 11.30 -10.12 27.20
N HIS A 134 11.07 -9.49 26.04
CA HIS A 134 11.26 -10.13 24.75
C HIS A 134 12.71 -10.59 24.57
N ALA A 135 13.69 -9.71 24.79
CA ALA A 135 15.11 -10.07 24.67
C ALA A 135 15.52 -11.22 25.60
N LYS A 136 15.01 -11.26 26.84
CA LYS A 136 15.26 -12.37 27.78
C LYS A 136 14.69 -13.71 27.30
N SER A 137 13.65 -13.68 26.47
CA SER A 137 12.97 -14.90 26.02
C SER A 137 13.57 -15.55 24.76
N ASP A 138 14.58 -14.94 24.14
CA ASP A 138 15.27 -15.48 22.96
C ASP A 138 16.75 -15.76 23.29
N PRO A 139 17.24 -17.00 23.15
CA PRO A 139 18.64 -17.35 23.43
C PRO A 139 19.66 -16.49 22.66
N ARG A 140 19.29 -15.95 21.51
CA ARG A 140 20.16 -15.11 20.67
C ARG A 140 20.32 -13.70 21.24
N THR A 141 19.38 -13.23 22.05
CA THR A 141 19.34 -11.85 22.55
C THR A 141 19.36 -11.72 24.07
N VAL A 142 19.23 -12.82 24.82
CA VAL A 142 19.22 -12.83 26.30
C VAL A 142 20.41 -12.10 26.91
N ARG A 143 21.63 -12.31 26.39
CA ARG A 143 22.84 -11.64 26.87
C ARG A 143 22.83 -10.12 26.69
N PHE A 144 21.95 -9.60 25.82
CA PHE A 144 21.82 -8.18 25.53
C PHE A 144 20.64 -7.53 26.27
N SER A 145 19.92 -8.23 27.15
CA SER A 145 18.75 -7.64 27.83
C SER A 145 19.10 -6.39 28.66
N GLY A 146 20.29 -6.34 29.25
CA GLY A 146 20.80 -5.16 29.95
C GLY A 146 21.06 -3.98 29.01
N LEU A 147 21.63 -4.26 27.83
CA LEU A 147 21.85 -3.27 26.77
C LEU A 147 20.52 -2.71 26.25
N VAL A 148 19.53 -3.57 25.99
CA VAL A 148 18.18 -3.17 25.56
C VAL A 148 17.57 -2.19 26.57
N ASN A 149 17.62 -2.52 27.85
CA ASN A 149 17.12 -1.64 28.91
C ASN A 149 17.86 -0.29 28.92
N ALA A 150 19.19 -0.31 28.89
CA ALA A 150 20.01 0.90 28.96
C ALA A 150 19.75 1.83 27.77
N VAL A 151 19.76 1.30 26.54
CA VAL A 151 19.54 2.06 25.30
C VAL A 151 18.15 2.67 25.28
N LEU A 152 17.09 1.88 25.55
CA LEU A 152 15.71 2.38 25.45
C LEU A 152 15.37 3.38 26.56
N ARG A 153 15.89 3.19 27.78
CA ARG A 153 15.73 4.20 28.86
C ARG A 153 16.49 5.49 28.55
N ALA A 154 17.68 5.40 27.97
CA ALA A 154 18.42 6.59 27.53
C ALA A 154 17.70 7.32 26.40
N LEU A 155 17.10 6.58 25.47
CA LEU A 155 16.27 7.13 24.40
C LEU A 155 15.05 7.87 24.97
N ALA A 156 14.29 7.24 25.87
CA ALA A 156 13.12 7.85 26.49
C ALA A 156 13.43 9.17 27.22
N ARG A 157 14.54 9.23 27.96
CA ARG A 157 14.97 10.46 28.66
C ARG A 157 15.37 11.61 27.73
N ALA A 158 15.84 11.30 26.53
CA ALA A 158 16.38 12.29 25.59
C ALA A 158 15.45 12.62 24.43
N LYS A 159 14.28 11.97 24.32
CA LYS A 159 13.42 12.05 23.13
C LYS A 159 12.97 13.48 22.82
N GLU A 160 12.53 14.24 23.83
CA GLU A 160 12.03 15.61 23.65
C GLU A 160 13.08 16.57 23.06
N THR A 161 14.36 16.37 23.40
CA THR A 161 15.44 17.28 22.99
C THR A 161 16.14 16.84 21.70
N GLU A 162 16.25 15.53 21.46
CA GLU A 162 16.99 14.98 20.32
C GLU A 162 16.14 14.57 19.13
N LEU A 163 14.88 14.17 19.34
CA LEU A 163 14.01 13.73 18.25
C LEU A 163 13.77 14.85 17.23
N PRO A 164 13.42 16.10 17.61
CA PRO A 164 13.21 17.18 16.64
C PRO A 164 14.46 17.47 15.80
N LYS A 165 15.64 17.49 16.45
CA LYS A 165 16.93 17.71 15.78
C LYS A 165 17.27 16.59 14.81
N THR A 166 16.95 15.35 15.17
CA THR A 166 17.27 14.19 14.33
C THR A 166 16.32 14.08 13.15
N LEU A 167 15.03 14.39 13.34
CA LEU A 167 14.06 14.50 12.24
C LEU A 167 14.48 15.57 11.22
N ALA A 168 14.99 16.71 11.67
CA ALA A 168 15.49 17.76 10.79
C ALA A 168 16.79 17.38 10.04
N ALA A 169 17.58 16.45 10.57
CA ALA A 169 18.89 16.07 10.04
C ALA A 169 18.90 14.76 9.24
N THR A 170 17.76 14.09 9.11
CA THR A 170 17.65 12.79 8.43
C THR A 170 16.51 12.83 7.44
N ASP A 171 16.56 12.00 6.39
CA ASP A 171 15.38 11.63 5.63
C ASP A 171 15.21 10.11 5.67
N ASP A 172 13.99 9.65 5.92
CA ASP A 172 13.67 8.24 6.10
C ASP A 172 13.43 7.51 4.78
N ALA A 173 14.54 7.27 4.07
CA ALA A 173 14.56 6.45 2.86
C ALA A 173 15.94 5.79 2.70
N PRO A 174 16.01 4.57 2.11
CA PRO A 174 17.27 3.99 1.69
C PRO A 174 17.90 4.80 0.56
N ASP A 175 19.23 4.73 0.45
CA ASP A 175 20.02 5.57 -0.46
C ASP A 175 19.62 5.40 -1.93
N TRP A 176 19.34 4.16 -2.36
CA TRP A 176 18.90 3.89 -3.73
C TRP A 176 17.62 4.65 -4.06
N PHE A 177 16.64 4.66 -3.16
CA PHE A 177 15.33 5.28 -3.40
C PHE A 177 15.43 6.79 -3.43
N ARG A 178 16.22 7.36 -2.50
CA ARG A 178 16.53 8.79 -2.46
C ARG A 178 17.25 9.24 -3.73
N ALA A 179 18.20 8.45 -4.23
CA ALA A 179 18.93 8.75 -5.45
C ALA A 179 18.00 8.77 -6.67
N CYS A 180 17.13 7.76 -6.82
CA CYS A 180 16.11 7.71 -7.87
C CYS A 180 15.20 8.96 -7.84
N LEU A 181 14.66 9.30 -6.66
CA LEU A 181 13.81 10.51 -6.53
C LEU A 181 14.57 11.79 -6.86
N THR A 182 15.81 11.92 -6.40
CA THR A 182 16.64 13.11 -6.65
C THR A 182 16.94 13.28 -8.13
N GLN A 183 17.22 12.17 -8.82
CA GLN A 183 17.43 12.15 -10.26
C GLN A 183 16.16 12.56 -11.03
N ALA A 184 15.00 12.05 -10.62
CA ALA A 184 13.73 12.29 -11.32
C ALA A 184 13.14 13.68 -11.06
N TYR A 185 13.21 14.18 -9.82
CA TYR A 185 12.44 15.34 -9.37
C TYR A 185 13.30 16.50 -8.83
N GLY A 186 14.62 16.31 -8.73
CA GLY A 186 15.54 17.26 -8.11
C GLY A 186 15.51 17.22 -6.57
N ALA A 187 16.50 17.86 -5.95
CA ALA A 187 16.73 17.78 -4.51
C ALA A 187 15.61 18.40 -3.65
N GLU A 188 15.04 19.52 -4.09
CA GLU A 188 13.99 20.23 -3.33
C GLU A 188 12.69 19.42 -3.30
N THR A 189 12.20 19.00 -4.47
CA THR A 189 11.00 18.16 -4.59
C THR A 189 11.19 16.82 -3.87
N THR A 190 12.38 16.22 -3.95
CA THR A 190 12.70 15.00 -3.23
C THR A 190 12.56 15.18 -1.73
N ARG A 191 13.08 16.28 -1.17
CA ARG A 191 12.93 16.60 0.25
C ARG A 191 11.45 16.72 0.64
N ALA A 192 10.64 17.38 -0.19
CA ALA A 192 9.20 17.50 0.04
C ALA A 192 8.47 16.14 -0.02
N ILE A 193 8.81 15.28 -0.98
CA ILE A 193 8.26 13.92 -1.10
C ILE A 193 8.61 13.09 0.13
N LEU A 194 9.87 13.10 0.56
CA LEU A 194 10.33 12.36 1.74
C LEU A 194 9.71 12.89 3.04
N ALA A 195 9.50 14.20 3.14
CA ALA A 195 8.75 14.79 4.25
C ALA A 195 7.28 14.31 4.26
N ALA A 196 6.64 14.23 3.09
CA ALA A 196 5.27 13.70 2.98
C ALA A 196 5.19 12.20 3.31
N HIS A 197 6.21 11.40 3.01
CA HIS A 197 6.27 9.98 3.39
C HIS A 197 6.28 9.76 4.91
N ARG A 198 6.72 10.75 5.69
CA ARG A 198 6.64 10.74 7.15
C ARG A 198 5.25 11.03 7.70
N LEU A 199 4.27 11.33 6.87
CA LEU A 199 2.89 11.56 7.28
C LEU A 199 2.01 10.44 6.76
N GLU A 200 1.08 10.00 7.61
CA GLU A 200 0.05 9.07 7.18
C GLU A 200 -0.80 9.70 6.06
N ALA A 201 -1.16 8.89 5.06
CA ALA A 201 -2.01 9.37 3.98
C ALA A 201 -3.46 9.52 4.50
N PRO A 202 -4.12 10.66 4.22
CA PRO A 202 -5.54 10.79 4.52
C PRO A 202 -6.37 9.77 3.73
N VAL A 203 -7.58 9.54 4.20
CA VAL A 203 -8.55 8.69 3.49
C VAL A 203 -9.31 9.56 2.51
N ASP A 204 -9.19 9.19 1.24
CA ASP A 204 -9.99 9.77 0.17
C ASP A 204 -11.08 8.78 -0.25
N ILE A 205 -12.25 9.31 -0.58
CA ILE A 205 -13.38 8.55 -1.09
C ILE A 205 -13.87 9.13 -2.41
N THR A 206 -14.39 8.26 -3.26
CA THR A 206 -15.13 8.63 -4.46
C THR A 206 -16.61 8.33 -4.24
N VAL A 207 -17.46 9.32 -4.52
CA VAL A 207 -18.92 9.21 -4.39
C VAL A 207 -19.57 9.03 -5.75
N LYS A 208 -20.70 8.35 -5.81
CA LYS A 208 -21.50 8.25 -7.04
C LYS A 208 -22.04 9.61 -7.48
N THR A 209 -22.56 10.40 -6.54
CA THR A 209 -23.17 11.72 -6.78
C THR A 209 -23.07 12.59 -5.53
N GLY A 210 -23.18 13.92 -5.71
CA GLY A 210 -23.30 14.89 -4.61
C GLY A 210 -22.09 14.99 -3.66
N PRO A 211 -20.87 15.26 -4.16
CA PRO A 211 -19.67 15.28 -3.31
C PRO A 211 -19.72 16.30 -2.18
N GLN A 212 -20.34 17.48 -2.39
CA GLN A 212 -20.47 18.49 -1.34
C GLN A 212 -21.33 17.99 -0.17
N MET A 213 -22.48 17.39 -0.45
CA MET A 213 -23.38 16.84 0.56
C MET A 213 -22.70 15.74 1.38
N TRP A 214 -21.96 14.85 0.73
CA TRP A 214 -21.23 13.78 1.43
C TRP A 214 -20.03 14.30 2.22
N ALA A 215 -19.35 15.34 1.74
CA ALA A 215 -18.26 15.97 2.46
C ALA A 215 -18.76 16.56 3.79
N GLU A 216 -19.88 17.30 3.76
CA GLU A 216 -20.54 17.82 4.97
C GLU A 216 -20.95 16.69 5.92
N ARG A 217 -21.57 15.63 5.40
CA ARG A 217 -22.07 14.50 6.20
C ARG A 217 -20.96 13.68 6.87
N LEU A 218 -19.81 13.55 6.20
CA LEU A 218 -18.69 12.71 6.66
C LEU A 218 -17.58 13.51 7.37
N GLY A 219 -17.71 14.84 7.46
CA GLY A 219 -16.66 15.70 8.03
C GLY A 219 -15.39 15.73 7.15
N GLY A 220 -15.58 15.81 5.84
CA GLY A 220 -14.52 15.88 4.86
C GLY A 220 -14.56 17.16 4.03
N ILE A 221 -13.59 17.28 3.11
CA ILE A 221 -13.48 18.37 2.16
C ILE A 221 -13.51 17.83 0.73
N VAL A 222 -14.23 18.50 -0.16
CA VAL A 222 -14.19 18.19 -1.59
C VAL A 222 -12.88 18.75 -2.15
N LEU A 223 -12.05 17.86 -2.70
CA LEU A 223 -10.80 18.25 -3.35
C LEU A 223 -11.07 18.88 -4.72
N PRO A 224 -10.13 19.64 -5.29
CA PRO A 224 -10.30 20.26 -6.62
C PRO A 224 -10.66 19.27 -7.73
N THR A 225 -10.24 18.01 -7.56
CA THR A 225 -10.51 16.89 -8.48
C THR A 225 -11.86 16.22 -8.23
N GLY A 226 -12.61 16.57 -7.19
CA GLY A 226 -13.96 16.07 -6.91
C GLY A 226 -14.03 14.87 -5.96
N SER A 227 -12.91 14.23 -5.62
CA SER A 227 -12.85 13.26 -4.53
C SER A 227 -13.07 13.96 -3.18
N ILE A 228 -13.57 13.24 -2.18
CA ILE A 228 -13.73 13.77 -0.82
C ILE A 228 -12.57 13.26 0.03
N ARG A 229 -11.87 14.17 0.70
CA ARG A 229 -10.84 13.85 1.69
C ARG A 229 -11.43 13.95 3.08
N LEU A 230 -11.37 12.85 3.83
CA LEU A 230 -11.84 12.81 5.21
C LEU A 230 -10.77 13.42 6.12
N GLU A 231 -11.15 14.40 6.95
CA GLU A 231 -10.20 15.03 7.87
C GLU A 231 -9.84 14.09 9.03
N ARG A 232 -10.83 13.34 9.52
CA ARG A 232 -10.71 12.33 10.56
C ARG A 232 -11.73 11.23 10.33
N LEU A 233 -11.38 10.01 10.69
CA LEU A 233 -12.35 8.91 10.75
C LEU A 233 -13.05 8.95 12.10
N SER A 234 -14.37 9.14 12.11
CA SER A 234 -15.19 9.09 13.33
C SER A 234 -15.50 7.66 13.78
N ALA A 235 -15.42 6.70 12.85
CA ALA A 235 -15.64 5.28 13.05
C ALA A 235 -14.84 4.49 12.00
N PRO A 236 -14.73 3.15 12.13
CA PRO A 236 -14.23 2.30 11.05
C PRO A 236 -14.95 2.58 9.73
N ILE A 237 -14.23 2.48 8.59
CA ILE A 237 -14.77 2.80 7.25
C ILE A 237 -16.09 2.09 6.96
N THR A 238 -16.21 0.84 7.37
CA THR A 238 -17.41 0.00 7.16
C THR A 238 -18.63 0.49 7.93
N GLU A 239 -18.43 1.26 8.99
CA GLU A 239 -19.49 1.81 9.85
C GLU A 239 -19.87 3.25 9.45
N LEU A 240 -19.14 3.85 8.50
CA LEU A 240 -19.44 5.21 8.06
C LEU A 240 -20.74 5.27 7.24
N PRO A 241 -21.55 6.34 7.39
CA PRO A 241 -22.79 6.49 6.65
C PRO A 241 -22.61 6.35 5.13
N GLY A 242 -23.49 5.57 4.49
CA GLY A 242 -23.48 5.35 3.04
C GLY A 242 -22.47 4.31 2.52
N PHE A 243 -21.65 3.71 3.39
CA PHE A 243 -20.74 2.63 2.99
C PHE A 243 -21.51 1.36 2.59
N GLU A 244 -22.35 0.85 3.50
CA GLU A 244 -23.17 -0.35 3.28
C GLU A 244 -24.19 -0.14 2.14
N ASP A 245 -24.76 1.07 2.04
CA ASP A 245 -25.67 1.46 0.94
C ASP A 245 -24.95 1.60 -0.41
N GLY A 246 -23.63 1.43 -0.46
CA GLY A 246 -22.85 1.48 -1.68
C GLY A 246 -22.82 2.85 -2.34
N THR A 247 -22.96 3.94 -1.59
CA THR A 247 -23.01 5.30 -2.18
C THR A 247 -21.61 5.81 -2.57
N TRP A 248 -20.57 5.26 -1.95
CA TRP A 248 -19.19 5.63 -2.17
C TRP A 248 -18.24 4.46 -1.89
N TRP A 249 -16.98 4.62 -2.31
CA TRP A 249 -15.89 3.70 -2.00
C TRP A 249 -14.60 4.46 -1.69
N VAL A 250 -13.69 3.82 -0.96
CA VAL A 250 -12.36 4.37 -0.67
C VAL A 250 -11.51 4.30 -1.93
N GLN A 251 -10.95 5.44 -2.32
CA GLN A 251 -10.05 5.55 -3.46
C GLN A 251 -9.22 6.81 -3.32
N ASP A 252 -7.88 6.67 -3.35
CA ASP A 252 -6.98 7.82 -3.38
C ASP A 252 -7.31 8.74 -4.55
N THR A 253 -7.19 10.05 -4.33
CA THR A 253 -7.47 11.04 -5.36
C THR A 253 -6.62 10.86 -6.61
N ALA A 254 -5.35 10.49 -6.51
CA ALA A 254 -4.52 10.21 -7.68
C ALA A 254 -5.01 8.96 -8.43
N ALA A 255 -5.44 7.93 -7.69
CA ALA A 255 -5.97 6.70 -8.26
C ALA A 255 -7.35 6.86 -8.93
N SER A 256 -8.06 7.97 -8.70
CA SER A 256 -9.36 8.27 -9.35
C SER A 256 -9.21 8.99 -10.70
N LEU A 257 -8.02 9.52 -11.02
CA LEU A 257 -7.80 10.30 -12.24
C LEU A 257 -7.77 9.46 -13.53
N PRO A 258 -7.09 8.29 -13.60
CA PRO A 258 -6.90 7.57 -14.86
C PRO A 258 -8.19 7.22 -15.61
N ALA A 259 -9.20 6.71 -14.90
CA ALA A 259 -10.49 6.34 -15.52
C ALA A 259 -11.18 7.53 -16.19
N ARG A 260 -10.98 8.74 -15.67
CA ARG A 260 -11.59 9.98 -16.18
C ARG A 260 -10.91 10.49 -17.45
N LEU A 261 -9.67 10.10 -17.70
CA LEU A 261 -8.93 10.50 -18.90
C LEU A 261 -9.47 9.85 -20.17
N LEU A 262 -10.27 8.78 -20.06
CA LEU A 262 -10.87 8.10 -21.20
C LEU A 262 -12.00 8.90 -21.87
N GLY A 263 -12.49 9.98 -21.24
CA GLY A 263 -13.54 10.84 -21.79
C GLY A 263 -14.94 10.27 -21.60
N ASP A 264 -15.83 10.51 -22.58
CA ASP A 264 -17.20 9.97 -22.56
C ASP A 264 -17.19 8.47 -22.89
N LEU A 265 -17.73 7.68 -21.97
CA LEU A 265 -17.76 6.23 -22.03
C LEU A 265 -19.16 5.65 -22.19
N ASN A 266 -20.20 6.50 -22.32
CA ASN A 266 -21.57 6.05 -22.29
C ASN A 266 -21.88 5.04 -23.40
N GLY A 267 -22.21 3.80 -23.02
CA GLY A 267 -22.51 2.70 -23.92
C GLY A 267 -21.30 2.03 -24.58
N LEU A 268 -20.07 2.52 -24.37
CA LEU A 268 -18.84 1.98 -24.95
C LEU A 268 -18.42 0.68 -24.27
N ARG A 269 -17.74 -0.21 -25.01
CA ARG A 269 -17.11 -1.42 -24.45
C ARG A 269 -15.73 -1.06 -23.94
N VAL A 270 -15.52 -1.17 -22.63
CA VAL A 270 -14.27 -0.79 -21.99
C VAL A 270 -13.65 -1.98 -21.27
N ALA A 271 -12.37 -2.22 -21.47
CA ALA A 271 -11.63 -3.17 -20.65
C ALA A 271 -10.93 -2.45 -19.49
N ASP A 272 -11.05 -2.98 -18.29
CA ASP A 272 -10.21 -2.63 -17.14
C ASP A 272 -9.21 -3.77 -16.92
N LEU A 273 -7.94 -3.54 -17.23
CA LEU A 273 -6.87 -4.54 -17.18
C LEU A 273 -6.09 -4.36 -15.88
N CYS A 274 -5.87 -5.48 -15.17
CA CYS A 274 -5.37 -5.50 -13.78
C CYS A 274 -6.36 -4.84 -12.80
N ALA A 275 -7.66 -5.05 -13.04
CA ALA A 275 -8.76 -4.27 -12.47
C ALA A 275 -8.88 -4.30 -10.93
N ALA A 276 -8.39 -5.36 -10.28
CA ALA A 276 -8.67 -5.54 -8.86
C ALA A 276 -7.89 -4.53 -7.98
N PRO A 277 -8.48 -4.00 -6.89
CA PRO A 277 -9.72 -4.43 -6.24
C PRO A 277 -11.01 -3.74 -6.76
N GLY A 278 -10.99 -3.07 -7.90
CA GLY A 278 -12.20 -2.65 -8.61
C GLY A 278 -12.63 -1.19 -8.47
N GLY A 279 -11.84 -0.33 -7.82
CA GLY A 279 -12.18 1.09 -7.68
C GLY A 279 -12.29 1.80 -9.04
N LYS A 280 -11.33 1.55 -9.95
CA LYS A 280 -11.37 2.09 -11.32
C LYS A 280 -12.48 1.43 -12.15
N THR A 281 -12.71 0.13 -11.99
CA THR A 281 -13.86 -0.56 -12.59
C THR A 281 -15.18 0.11 -12.23
N ALA A 282 -15.39 0.42 -10.93
CA ALA A 282 -16.58 1.11 -10.47
C ALA A 282 -16.74 2.49 -11.11
N GLN A 283 -15.65 3.25 -11.27
CA GLN A 283 -15.68 4.54 -12.00
C GLN A 283 -16.10 4.38 -13.46
N LEU A 284 -15.55 3.38 -14.16
CA LEU A 284 -15.88 3.12 -15.56
C LEU A 284 -17.35 2.73 -15.74
N VAL A 285 -17.87 1.83 -14.88
CA VAL A 285 -19.29 1.45 -14.88
C VAL A 285 -20.17 2.66 -14.58
N LEU A 286 -19.81 3.47 -13.58
CA LEU A 286 -20.54 4.69 -13.22
C LEU A 286 -20.56 5.72 -14.36
N ALA A 287 -19.50 5.77 -15.18
CA ALA A 287 -19.43 6.60 -16.38
C ALA A 287 -20.27 6.06 -17.57
N GLY A 288 -21.02 4.97 -17.37
CA GLY A 288 -21.92 4.39 -18.38
C GLY A 288 -21.28 3.35 -19.31
N ALA A 289 -20.04 2.92 -19.02
CA ALA A 289 -19.36 1.92 -19.82
C ALA A 289 -19.92 0.50 -19.62
N LYS A 290 -19.85 -0.32 -20.66
CA LYS A 290 -19.97 -1.78 -20.57
C LYS A 290 -18.60 -2.37 -20.29
N VAL A 291 -18.32 -2.63 -19.01
CA VAL A 291 -16.97 -2.96 -18.54
C VAL A 291 -16.70 -4.46 -18.50
N THR A 292 -15.56 -4.87 -19.04
CA THR A 292 -14.93 -6.18 -18.80
C THR A 292 -13.70 -5.97 -17.91
N ALA A 293 -13.78 -6.40 -16.66
CA ALA A 293 -12.71 -6.33 -15.66
C ALA A 293 -11.87 -7.61 -15.67
N VAL A 294 -10.58 -7.49 -15.92
CA VAL A 294 -9.66 -8.63 -16.08
C VAL A 294 -8.53 -8.56 -15.07
N ASP A 295 -8.30 -9.65 -14.34
CA ASP A 295 -7.15 -9.80 -13.43
C ASP A 295 -6.70 -11.27 -13.37
N THR A 296 -5.43 -11.51 -13.03
CA THR A 296 -4.89 -12.86 -12.93
C THR A 296 -5.27 -13.54 -11.62
N SER A 297 -5.51 -12.76 -10.57
CA SER A 297 -5.70 -13.26 -9.21
C SER A 297 -7.16 -13.49 -8.87
N LYS A 298 -7.52 -14.77 -8.66
CA LYS A 298 -8.86 -15.18 -8.24
C LYS A 298 -9.30 -14.51 -6.93
N SER A 299 -8.41 -14.40 -5.94
CA SER A 299 -8.74 -13.79 -4.65
C SER A 299 -8.96 -12.28 -4.76
N ARG A 300 -8.17 -11.58 -5.59
CA ARG A 300 -8.38 -10.15 -5.86
C ARG A 300 -9.66 -9.90 -6.65
N LEU A 301 -10.01 -10.79 -7.59
CA LEU A 301 -11.29 -10.73 -8.31
C LEU A 301 -12.50 -10.96 -7.40
N ALA A 302 -12.40 -11.85 -6.41
CA ALA A 302 -13.45 -12.01 -5.41
C ALA A 302 -13.70 -10.71 -4.63
N ARG A 303 -12.64 -9.99 -4.25
CA ARG A 303 -12.74 -8.66 -3.61
C ARG A 303 -13.35 -7.61 -4.55
N LEU A 304 -12.99 -7.63 -5.84
CA LEU A 304 -13.60 -6.77 -6.84
C LEU A 304 -15.10 -7.03 -6.96
N GLN A 305 -15.53 -8.30 -7.05
CA GLN A 305 -16.94 -8.66 -7.15
C GLN A 305 -17.72 -8.20 -5.90
N GLN A 306 -17.19 -8.46 -4.71
CA GLN A 306 -17.79 -7.98 -3.44
C GLN A 306 -17.96 -6.45 -3.42
N ASN A 307 -16.97 -5.70 -3.92
CA ASN A 307 -17.06 -4.25 -4.01
C ASN A 307 -18.14 -3.82 -5.01
N LEU A 308 -18.22 -4.43 -6.19
CA LEU A 308 -19.24 -4.11 -7.18
C LEU A 308 -20.65 -4.44 -6.66
N ASP A 309 -20.82 -5.59 -6.03
CA ASP A 309 -22.10 -6.03 -5.44
C ASP A 309 -22.58 -5.04 -4.37
N ARG A 310 -21.69 -4.66 -3.43
CA ARG A 310 -22.00 -3.63 -2.41
C ARG A 310 -22.36 -2.31 -3.05
N LEU A 311 -21.64 -1.90 -4.10
CA LEU A 311 -21.92 -0.68 -4.84
C LEU A 311 -23.15 -0.79 -5.75
N GLY A 312 -23.81 -1.94 -5.87
CA GLY A 312 -24.91 -2.13 -6.83
C GLY A 312 -24.49 -1.83 -8.27
N LEU A 313 -23.22 -2.10 -8.61
CA LEU A 313 -22.64 -1.94 -9.94
C LEU A 313 -22.34 -3.32 -10.52
N SER A 314 -22.32 -3.44 -11.85
CA SER A 314 -22.05 -4.72 -12.52
C SER A 314 -21.02 -4.55 -13.63
N ALA A 315 -20.08 -5.48 -13.71
CA ALA A 315 -19.12 -5.63 -14.81
C ALA A 315 -18.96 -7.11 -15.14
N GLU A 316 -18.53 -7.43 -16.36
CA GLU A 316 -18.07 -8.78 -16.68
C GLU A 316 -16.72 -9.00 -16.01
N VAL A 317 -16.58 -10.05 -15.19
CA VAL A 317 -15.35 -10.34 -14.46
C VAL A 317 -14.67 -11.57 -15.06
N VAL A 318 -13.43 -11.39 -15.54
CA VAL A 318 -12.66 -12.44 -16.22
C VAL A 318 -11.35 -12.70 -15.50
N GLN A 319 -11.16 -13.94 -15.05
CA GLN A 319 -9.85 -14.40 -14.58
C GLN A 319 -9.01 -14.85 -15.77
N ALA A 320 -7.96 -14.10 -16.11
CA ALA A 320 -7.08 -14.45 -17.22
C ALA A 320 -5.67 -13.88 -17.05
N ASP A 321 -4.68 -14.59 -17.62
CA ASP A 321 -3.39 -14.00 -17.95
C ASP A 321 -3.60 -12.99 -19.09
N LEU A 322 -3.40 -11.71 -18.79
CA LEU A 322 -3.61 -10.62 -19.73
C LEU A 322 -2.84 -10.82 -21.04
N LEU A 323 -1.61 -11.35 -20.97
CA LEU A 323 -0.79 -11.57 -22.16
C LEU A 323 -1.40 -12.62 -23.10
N LYS A 324 -2.27 -13.49 -22.59
CA LYS A 324 -2.96 -14.56 -23.31
C LYS A 324 -4.43 -14.25 -23.62
N LEU A 325 -4.92 -13.07 -23.22
CA LEU A 325 -6.32 -12.71 -23.43
C LEU A 325 -6.62 -12.50 -24.91
N GLU A 326 -7.64 -13.18 -25.43
CA GLU A 326 -8.13 -13.03 -26.80
C GLU A 326 -9.64 -12.78 -26.75
N PRO A 327 -10.10 -11.52 -26.81
CA PRO A 327 -11.51 -11.22 -26.75
C PRO A 327 -12.17 -11.51 -28.09
N GLN A 328 -13.43 -11.97 -28.07
CA GLN A 328 -14.22 -12.18 -29.29
C GLN A 328 -14.41 -10.88 -30.09
N HIS A 329 -14.42 -9.74 -29.39
CA HIS A 329 -14.54 -8.42 -29.98
C HIS A 329 -13.58 -7.44 -29.29
N LEU A 330 -12.95 -6.59 -30.08
CA LEU A 330 -12.07 -5.52 -29.58
C LEU A 330 -12.86 -4.47 -28.78
N PHE A 331 -12.16 -3.78 -27.88
CA PHE A 331 -12.73 -2.74 -27.01
C PHE A 331 -12.66 -1.35 -27.65
N ASP A 332 -13.64 -0.51 -27.34
CA ASP A 332 -13.65 0.90 -27.75
C ASP A 332 -12.62 1.71 -26.96
N ALA A 333 -12.41 1.33 -25.69
CA ALA A 333 -11.38 1.90 -24.85
C ALA A 333 -10.78 0.87 -23.88
N VAL A 334 -9.55 1.09 -23.44
CA VAL A 334 -8.85 0.22 -22.49
C VAL A 334 -8.20 1.05 -21.38
N LEU A 335 -8.45 0.69 -20.13
CA LEU A 335 -7.68 1.15 -18.98
C LEU A 335 -6.71 0.05 -18.57
N LEU A 336 -5.41 0.36 -18.55
CA LEU A 336 -4.37 -0.51 -18.02
C LEU A 336 -3.78 0.13 -16.77
N ASP A 337 -4.22 -0.32 -15.60
CA ASP A 337 -3.61 0.05 -14.32
C ASP A 337 -2.53 -0.98 -13.96
N ALA A 338 -1.34 -0.77 -14.51
CA ALA A 338 -0.35 -1.82 -14.63
C ALA A 338 0.31 -2.17 -13.28
N PRO A 339 0.65 -3.45 -13.04
CA PRO A 339 1.38 -3.85 -11.85
C PRO A 339 2.75 -3.17 -11.82
N CYS A 340 3.05 -2.46 -10.74
CA CYS A 340 4.23 -1.61 -10.63
C CYS A 340 4.93 -1.74 -9.28
N SER A 341 6.02 -1.00 -9.10
CA SER A 341 6.81 -0.97 -7.86
C SER A 341 6.04 -0.43 -6.66
N SER A 342 4.94 0.31 -6.90
CA SER A 342 4.13 0.99 -5.89
C SER A 342 4.89 2.08 -5.10
N THR A 343 6.01 2.58 -5.64
CA THR A 343 6.86 3.60 -5.01
C THR A 343 6.17 4.94 -4.77
N GLY A 344 5.01 5.19 -5.41
CA GLY A 344 4.17 6.36 -5.13
C GLY A 344 3.25 6.22 -3.92
N THR A 345 3.09 5.01 -3.37
CA THR A 345 2.13 4.73 -2.29
C THR A 345 2.78 4.63 -0.91
N VAL A 346 4.03 5.09 -0.75
CA VAL A 346 4.86 4.89 0.47
C VAL A 346 4.21 5.43 1.74
N ARG A 347 3.36 6.47 1.64
CA ARG A 347 2.60 7.01 2.78
C ARG A 347 1.67 5.96 3.40
N ARG A 348 1.11 5.08 2.56
CA ARG A 348 0.21 3.97 2.90
C ARG A 348 0.99 2.67 3.14
N HIS A 349 2.02 2.43 2.34
CA HIS A 349 2.87 1.23 2.38
C HIS A 349 4.33 1.61 2.64
N PRO A 350 4.69 1.96 3.89
CA PRO A 350 6.04 2.43 4.23
C PRO A 350 7.11 1.34 4.10
N ASP A 351 6.74 0.08 3.86
CA ASP A 351 7.62 -1.03 3.56
C ASP A 351 8.16 -1.02 2.12
N VAL A 352 7.49 -0.35 1.18
CA VAL A 352 7.86 -0.38 -0.25
C VAL A 352 9.34 -0.02 -0.49
N PRO A 353 9.89 1.09 0.06
CA PRO A 353 11.30 1.44 -0.17
C PRO A 353 12.29 0.41 0.41
N TRP A 354 11.87 -0.36 1.42
CA TRP A 354 12.72 -1.33 2.11
C TRP A 354 12.64 -2.74 1.50
N THR A 355 11.58 -3.02 0.76
CA THR A 355 11.32 -4.34 0.14
C THR A 355 11.69 -4.37 -1.34
N LYS A 356 11.60 -3.24 -2.05
CA LYS A 356 11.93 -3.13 -3.48
C LYS A 356 13.39 -2.83 -3.74
N THR A 357 13.83 -3.13 -4.95
CA THR A 357 15.14 -2.80 -5.49
C THR A 357 15.04 -2.19 -6.89
N PRO A 358 16.11 -1.51 -7.37
CA PRO A 358 16.18 -1.03 -8.76
C PRO A 358 15.94 -2.14 -9.79
N ASP A 359 16.42 -3.36 -9.53
CA ASP A 359 16.19 -4.50 -10.43
C ASP A 359 14.71 -4.91 -10.47
N ASP A 360 13.97 -4.80 -9.36
CA ASP A 360 12.54 -5.07 -9.34
C ASP A 360 11.77 -4.03 -10.17
N ILE A 361 12.17 -2.76 -10.09
CA ILE A 361 11.60 -1.67 -10.90
C ILE A 361 11.83 -1.96 -12.39
N ALA A 362 13.06 -2.32 -12.78
CA ALA A 362 13.37 -2.64 -14.17
C ALA A 362 12.57 -3.84 -14.71
N LYS A 363 12.42 -4.92 -13.91
CA LYS A 363 11.59 -6.08 -14.27
C LYS A 363 10.12 -5.72 -14.42
N LEU A 364 9.60 -4.86 -13.55
CA LEU A 364 8.22 -4.39 -13.59
C LEU A 364 7.98 -3.47 -14.80
N ALA A 365 8.91 -2.58 -15.12
CA ALA A 365 8.86 -1.75 -16.32
C ALA A 365 8.79 -2.61 -17.60
N ASP A 366 9.61 -3.67 -17.70
CA ASP A 366 9.55 -4.60 -18.84
C ASP A 366 8.19 -5.33 -18.93
N LEU A 367 7.65 -5.79 -17.79
CA LEU A 367 6.32 -6.39 -17.76
C LEU A 367 5.24 -5.38 -18.20
N GLN A 368 5.30 -4.14 -17.70
CA GLN A 368 4.37 -3.07 -18.05
C GLN A 368 4.40 -2.75 -19.55
N ARG A 369 5.59 -2.70 -20.16
CA ARG A 369 5.74 -2.52 -21.62
C ARG A 369 5.05 -3.64 -22.40
N ARG A 370 5.22 -4.91 -21.98
CA ARG A 370 4.54 -6.06 -22.62
C ARG A 370 3.02 -6.01 -22.44
N LEU A 371 2.55 -5.62 -21.26
CA LEU A 371 1.12 -5.45 -21.00
C LEU A 371 0.52 -4.29 -21.80
N LEU A 372 1.25 -3.18 -21.98
CA LEU A 372 0.83 -2.06 -22.80
C LEU A 372 0.75 -2.44 -24.28
N ALA A 373 1.76 -3.16 -24.79
CA ALA A 373 1.70 -3.73 -26.13
C ALA A 373 0.47 -4.63 -26.31
N LYS A 374 0.17 -5.47 -25.30
CA LYS A 374 -1.03 -6.30 -25.31
C LYS A 374 -2.30 -5.46 -25.32
N ALA A 375 -2.42 -4.43 -24.49
CA ALA A 375 -3.57 -3.52 -24.44
C ALA A 375 -3.87 -2.90 -25.82
N VAL A 376 -2.84 -2.56 -26.60
CA VAL A 376 -2.99 -2.09 -27.99
C VAL A 376 -3.65 -3.14 -28.89
N THR A 377 -3.31 -4.42 -28.75
CA THR A 377 -3.94 -5.49 -29.54
C THR A 377 -5.43 -5.67 -29.21
N LEU A 378 -5.84 -5.35 -27.98
CA LEU A 378 -7.22 -5.47 -27.50
C LEU A 378 -8.11 -4.30 -27.91
N THR A 379 -7.50 -3.19 -28.33
CA THR A 379 -8.19 -1.93 -28.63
C THR A 379 -8.55 -1.84 -30.11
N LYS A 380 -9.76 -1.37 -30.43
CA LYS A 380 -10.15 -1.05 -31.81
C LYS A 380 -9.24 0.05 -32.39
N PRO A 381 -9.03 0.08 -33.71
CA PRO A 381 -8.49 1.28 -34.33
C PRO A 381 -9.33 2.51 -33.99
N GLY A 382 -8.69 3.65 -33.73
CA GLY A 382 -9.32 4.85 -33.20
C GLY A 382 -9.66 4.80 -31.71
N GLY A 383 -9.55 3.64 -31.05
CA GLY A 383 -9.85 3.46 -29.63
C GLY A 383 -8.83 4.13 -28.70
N ALA A 384 -9.29 4.47 -27.50
CA ALA A 384 -8.46 5.10 -26.46
C ALA A 384 -7.81 4.06 -25.55
N ILE A 385 -6.59 4.32 -25.11
CA ILE A 385 -5.90 3.52 -24.11
C ILE A 385 -5.39 4.48 -23.04
N VAL A 386 -5.74 4.24 -21.78
CA VAL A 386 -5.08 4.91 -20.66
C VAL A 386 -4.16 3.92 -19.99
N PHE A 387 -2.86 4.18 -20.07
CA PHE A 387 -1.83 3.48 -19.30
C PHE A 387 -1.60 4.23 -17.99
N SER A 388 -1.60 3.53 -16.87
CA SER A 388 -1.36 4.14 -15.58
C SER A 388 -0.68 3.22 -14.57
N ASN A 389 -0.04 3.79 -13.56
CA ASN A 389 0.50 3.07 -12.42
C ASN A 389 0.74 4.00 -11.22
N CYS A 390 0.95 3.43 -10.03
CA CYS A 390 1.31 4.16 -8.80
C CYS A 390 2.82 4.18 -8.49
N SER A 391 3.68 4.29 -9.52
CA SER A 391 5.13 4.43 -9.34
C SER A 391 5.57 5.89 -9.39
N LEU A 392 6.65 6.23 -8.67
CA LEU A 392 7.38 7.49 -8.80
C LEU A 392 8.59 7.39 -9.73
N ASP A 393 8.97 6.20 -10.19
CA ASP A 393 10.16 6.02 -11.01
C ASP A 393 9.83 6.26 -12.50
N PRO A 394 10.54 7.16 -13.20
CA PRO A 394 10.36 7.38 -14.64
C PRO A 394 10.53 6.11 -15.49
N LEU A 395 11.32 5.12 -15.03
CA LEU A 395 11.45 3.81 -15.69
C LEU A 395 10.10 3.09 -15.87
N GLU A 396 9.13 3.34 -14.99
CA GLU A 396 7.78 2.77 -15.11
C GLU A 396 6.78 3.77 -15.73
N GLY A 397 7.17 5.02 -15.93
CA GLY A 397 6.29 6.09 -16.41
C GLY A 397 6.76 6.70 -17.73
N GLU A 398 7.39 7.86 -17.66
CA GLU A 398 7.78 8.69 -18.80
C GLU A 398 8.79 7.99 -19.72
N ASP A 399 9.80 7.32 -19.17
CA ASP A 399 10.84 6.66 -19.96
C ASP A 399 10.27 5.43 -20.68
N LEU A 400 9.43 4.65 -19.98
CA LEU A 400 8.72 3.51 -20.57
C LEU A 400 7.84 3.97 -21.73
N LEU A 401 7.05 5.02 -21.52
CA LEU A 401 6.15 5.56 -22.54
C LEU A 401 6.95 6.04 -23.76
N THR A 402 8.04 6.77 -23.54
CA THR A 402 8.88 7.30 -24.61
C THR A 402 9.46 6.18 -25.46
N ALA A 403 10.03 5.15 -24.83
CA ALA A 403 10.54 3.97 -25.54
C ALA A 403 9.42 3.22 -26.29
N PHE A 404 8.27 3.02 -25.64
CA PHE A 404 7.13 2.32 -26.22
C PHE A 404 6.58 3.00 -27.49
N LEU A 405 6.44 4.33 -27.46
CA LEU A 405 5.95 5.10 -28.60
C LEU A 405 6.94 5.07 -29.79
N ALA A 406 8.25 5.09 -29.52
CA ALA A 406 9.27 4.96 -30.56
C ALA A 406 9.21 3.59 -31.27
N GLU A 407 8.80 2.54 -30.56
CA GLU A 407 8.73 1.18 -31.07
C GLU A 407 7.36 0.80 -31.67
N THR A 408 6.31 1.60 -31.39
CA THR A 408 4.92 1.26 -31.72
C THR A 408 4.25 2.38 -32.53
N PRO A 409 4.54 2.50 -33.85
CA PRO A 409 4.05 3.61 -34.68
C PRO A 409 2.54 3.57 -34.94
N THR A 410 1.87 2.47 -34.57
CA THR A 410 0.40 2.34 -34.61
C THR A 410 -0.28 2.94 -33.38
N VAL A 411 0.46 3.63 -32.52
CA VAL A 411 -0.05 4.32 -31.34
C VAL A 411 0.56 5.71 -31.28
N ARG A 412 -0.26 6.69 -30.91
CA ARG A 412 0.21 8.05 -30.63
C ARG A 412 -0.22 8.51 -29.25
N LEU A 413 0.59 9.37 -28.64
CA LEU A 413 0.19 10.11 -27.45
C LEU A 413 -0.94 11.07 -27.78
N GLU A 414 -1.93 11.16 -26.90
CA GLU A 414 -2.99 12.14 -26.96
C GLU A 414 -2.97 12.98 -25.69
N SER A 415 -2.38 14.18 -25.80
CA SER A 415 -2.13 15.06 -24.68
C SER A 415 -3.38 15.32 -23.84
N ILE A 416 -3.19 15.30 -22.52
CA ILE A 416 -4.23 15.62 -21.54
C ILE A 416 -4.35 17.14 -21.45
N SER A 417 -5.56 17.66 -21.62
CA SER A 417 -5.87 19.08 -21.42
C SER A 417 -6.32 19.37 -19.98
N SER A 418 -5.95 20.54 -19.47
CA SER A 418 -6.34 21.02 -18.13
C SER A 418 -7.85 21.24 -17.97
N SER A 419 -8.59 21.37 -19.07
CA SER A 419 -10.04 21.55 -19.08
C SER A 419 -10.84 20.25 -18.92
N GLU A 420 -10.20 19.07 -19.08
CA GLU A 420 -10.89 17.79 -19.10
C GLU A 420 -11.34 17.33 -17.71
N VAL A 421 -10.53 17.63 -16.70
CA VAL A 421 -10.78 17.26 -15.31
C VAL A 421 -10.53 18.47 -14.41
N PRO A 422 -11.52 18.92 -13.63
CA PRO A 422 -11.30 19.98 -12.64
C PRO A 422 -10.10 19.70 -11.73
N GLY A 423 -9.28 20.71 -11.48
CA GLY A 423 -8.13 20.60 -10.58
C GLY A 423 -6.95 19.75 -11.08
N ILE A 424 -6.98 19.25 -12.32
CA ILE A 424 -5.91 18.38 -12.85
C ILE A 424 -4.67 19.14 -13.33
N ALA A 425 -4.82 20.44 -13.63
CA ALA A 425 -3.79 21.25 -14.28
C ALA A 425 -2.39 21.18 -13.63
N PRO A 426 -2.25 21.20 -12.28
CA PRO A 426 -0.94 21.11 -11.64
C PRO A 426 -0.22 19.78 -11.85
N PHE A 427 -0.92 18.74 -12.32
CA PHE A 427 -0.39 17.38 -12.50
C PHE A 427 -0.11 17.03 -13.96
N ILE A 428 -0.42 17.94 -14.90
CA ILE A 428 -0.12 17.72 -16.32
C ILE A 428 1.36 18.04 -16.57
N THR A 429 2.08 17.09 -17.15
CA THR A 429 3.50 17.23 -17.50
C THR A 429 3.66 18.03 -18.80
N ALA A 430 4.88 18.49 -19.08
CA ALA A 430 5.21 19.16 -20.35
C ALA A 430 4.96 18.26 -21.58
N GLN A 431 5.04 16.93 -21.40
CA GLN A 431 4.79 15.94 -22.43
C GLN A 431 3.29 15.69 -22.68
N GLY A 432 2.40 16.29 -21.88
CA GLY A 432 0.96 16.05 -21.97
C GLY A 432 0.49 14.75 -21.31
N THR A 433 1.32 14.18 -20.42
CA THR A 433 0.96 13.07 -19.52
C THR A 433 0.54 13.60 -18.15
N LEU A 434 0.18 12.71 -17.23
CA LEU A 434 -0.16 13.04 -15.85
C LEU A 434 0.86 12.46 -14.88
N ARG A 435 1.33 13.28 -13.94
CA ARG A 435 2.23 12.90 -12.86
C ARG A 435 1.80 13.57 -11.55
N THR A 436 1.35 12.76 -10.58
CA THR A 436 1.16 13.22 -9.19
C THR A 436 2.35 12.78 -8.34
N THR A 437 2.61 13.51 -7.27
CA THR A 437 3.61 13.14 -6.25
C THR A 437 3.04 13.35 -4.85
N PRO A 438 3.65 12.74 -3.82
CA PRO A 438 3.32 13.03 -2.42
C PRO A 438 3.40 14.51 -2.02
N ALA A 439 4.14 15.33 -2.76
CA ALA A 439 4.25 16.77 -2.55
C ALA A 439 3.27 17.60 -3.41
N GLY A 440 2.49 16.96 -4.30
CA GLY A 440 1.77 17.65 -5.37
C GLY A 440 0.51 18.42 -4.96
N LEU A 441 0.01 18.26 -3.73
CA LEU A 441 -1.21 18.93 -3.27
C LEU A 441 -0.98 19.58 -1.91
N ALA A 442 -1.03 20.90 -1.84
CA ALA A 442 -0.97 21.65 -0.59
C ALA A 442 -2.37 22.07 -0.14
N LEU A 443 -2.76 21.69 1.08
CA LEU A 443 -4.01 22.08 1.73
C LEU A 443 -3.70 22.85 3.04
N SER A 444 -4.73 23.12 3.85
CA SER A 444 -4.64 23.89 5.09
C SER A 444 -3.67 23.35 6.14
N SER A 445 -3.34 22.05 6.09
CA SER A 445 -2.39 21.41 6.99
C SER A 445 -1.58 20.33 6.29
N ALA A 446 -0.41 20.01 6.85
CA ALA A 446 0.47 18.98 6.31
C ALA A 446 -0.18 17.58 6.32
N SER A 447 -0.99 17.26 7.33
CA SER A 447 -1.69 15.97 7.44
C SER A 447 -2.80 15.80 6.40
N LEU A 448 -3.44 16.90 5.98
CA LEU A 448 -4.43 16.88 4.91
C LEU A 448 -3.79 17.03 3.52
N SER A 449 -2.52 17.42 3.44
CA SER A 449 -1.80 17.61 2.18
C SER A 449 -1.31 16.30 1.56
N GLY A 450 -0.85 16.42 0.32
CA GLY A 450 -0.24 15.37 -0.47
C GLY A 450 -1.23 14.46 -1.18
N LEU A 451 -0.70 13.68 -2.10
CA LEU A 451 -1.40 12.64 -2.87
C LEU A 451 -0.58 11.35 -2.82
N ASP A 452 -1.09 10.25 -3.38
CA ASP A 452 -0.19 9.20 -3.82
C ASP A 452 0.55 9.64 -5.10
N GLY A 453 1.77 9.11 -5.28
CA GLY A 453 2.51 9.23 -6.53
C GLY A 453 1.89 8.36 -7.63
N PHE A 454 1.65 8.94 -8.79
CA PHE A 454 0.92 8.26 -9.86
C PHE A 454 1.37 8.77 -11.23
N PHE A 455 1.37 7.88 -12.21
CA PHE A 455 1.58 8.17 -13.62
C PHE A 455 0.32 7.82 -14.41
N ALA A 456 -0.06 8.64 -15.39
CA ALA A 456 -0.98 8.22 -16.43
C ALA A 456 -0.67 8.87 -17.78
N ALA A 457 -0.91 8.11 -18.86
CA ALA A 457 -0.80 8.58 -20.22
C ALA A 457 -2.01 8.12 -21.04
N ARG A 458 -2.60 9.03 -21.81
CA ARG A 458 -3.66 8.71 -22.76
C ARG A 458 -3.08 8.52 -24.15
N LEU A 459 -3.38 7.39 -24.76
CA LEU A 459 -2.90 6.98 -26.07
C LEU A 459 -4.08 6.73 -26.99
N ARG A 460 -3.83 6.89 -28.29
CA ARG A 460 -4.79 6.62 -29.35
C ARG A 460 -4.20 5.57 -30.29
N LYS A 461 -4.91 4.48 -30.53
CA LYS A 461 -4.54 3.52 -31.58
C LYS A 461 -4.90 4.10 -32.94
N VAL A 462 -3.94 4.17 -33.86
CA VAL A 462 -4.15 4.70 -35.22
C VAL A 462 -4.35 3.56 -36.23
N ASP A 463 -5.16 3.81 -37.25
CA ASP A 463 -5.51 2.82 -38.28
C ASP A 463 -4.33 2.39 -39.16
N LYS A 464 -3.31 3.25 -39.35
CA LYS A 464 -2.05 2.98 -40.06
C LYS A 464 -0.94 3.93 -39.57
N PRO A 465 0.36 3.55 -39.61
CA PRO A 465 1.46 4.50 -39.49
C PRO A 465 1.34 5.56 -40.58
N GLN A 466 1.48 6.84 -40.23
CA GLN A 466 1.64 7.92 -41.22
C GLN A 466 2.99 7.79 -41.93
#